data_AF-A0A2C5Z2X3-F1
#
_entry.id   AF-A0A2C5Z2X3-F1
#
_cell.length_a   1.000
_cell.length_b   1.000
_cell.length_c   1.000
_cell.angle_alpha   90.00
_cell.angle_beta   90.00
_cell.angle_gamma   90.00
#
_symmetry.space_group_name_H-M   'P 1'
#
loop_
_entity.id
_entity.type
_entity.pdbx_description
1 polymer ?
#
loop_
_entity_poly.entity_id
_entity_poly.type
_entity_poly.pdbx_seq_one_letter_code
_entity_poly.pdbx_strand_id
1 'polypeptide(L)'
;MRYRSARKQDVNRIAIEPELQMSQLADVFAELHKHPFYQFGSLDTPGELHIAPFSRESLTTLTDSQLQSIGPCSSLQDYYTSALQLILDLILRQEKYSRGAVDAYLIHCFLLDVLPRVMPKKQARET
;
A
#
# COMPACT_ATOMS: atom_id res chain seq x y z
N MET A 1 -16.23 33.12 -39.42
CA MET A 1 -16.71 32.41 -38.21
C MET A 1 -15.52 31.76 -37.52
N ARG A 2 -15.39 31.99 -36.21
CA ARG A 2 -14.20 31.76 -35.36
C ARG A 2 -14.05 30.29 -34.97
N TYR A 3 -12.89 29.68 -35.23
CA TYR A 3 -12.49 28.40 -34.63
C TYR A 3 -10.97 28.37 -34.43
N ARG A 4 -10.45 29.15 -33.47
CA ARG A 4 -9.04 29.07 -33.01
C ARG A 4 -8.84 29.92 -31.75
N SER A 5 -9.54 29.63 -30.65
CA SER A 5 -9.21 30.26 -29.35
C SER A 5 -9.78 29.54 -28.13
N ALA A 6 -9.63 28.21 -28.05
CA ALA A 6 -9.99 27.47 -26.84
C ALA A 6 -8.93 26.47 -26.38
N ARG A 7 -8.11 25.93 -27.30
CA ARG A 7 -7.12 24.89 -26.97
C ARG A 7 -5.85 25.34 -26.23
N LYS A 8 -5.71 26.62 -25.86
CA LYS A 8 -4.53 27.10 -25.11
C LYS A 8 -4.78 27.31 -23.61
N GLN A 9 -6.02 27.24 -23.13
CA GLN A 9 -6.33 27.41 -21.71
C GLN A 9 -6.32 26.09 -20.92
N ASP A 10 -6.60 24.95 -21.56
CA ASP A 10 -6.61 23.65 -20.85
C ASP A 10 -5.22 23.07 -20.59
N VAL A 11 -4.20 23.50 -21.33
CA VAL A 11 -2.81 23.03 -21.15
C VAL A 11 -2.15 23.67 -19.92
N ASN A 12 -2.61 24.84 -19.48
CA ASN A 12 -2.03 25.54 -18.34
C ASN A 12 -2.67 25.15 -16.99
N ARG A 13 -3.71 24.32 -17.01
CA ARG A 13 -4.40 23.81 -15.81
C ARG A 13 -3.75 22.56 -15.22
N ILE A 14 -2.82 21.97 -15.96
CA ILE A 14 -2.10 20.74 -15.61
C ILE A 14 -0.68 21.05 -15.07
N ALA A 15 -0.22 22.30 -15.22
CA ALA A 15 1.13 22.73 -14.82
C ALA A 15 1.18 23.47 -13.47
N ILE A 16 0.04 23.85 -12.92
CA ILE A 16 -0.11 24.19 -11.51
C ILE A 16 -0.48 22.86 -10.81
N GLU A 17 -0.28 22.73 -9.51
CA GLU A 17 -0.84 21.67 -8.65
C GLU A 17 0.03 20.46 -8.21
N PRO A 18 1.28 20.17 -8.61
CA PRO A 18 2.05 19.15 -7.89
C PRO A 18 2.40 19.63 -6.48
N GLU A 19 2.76 20.91 -6.32
CA GLU A 19 3.12 21.48 -5.02
C GLU A 19 1.91 21.61 -4.07
N LEU A 20 0.73 21.99 -4.60
CA LEU A 20 -0.50 22.09 -3.79
C LEU A 20 -1.01 20.69 -3.35
N GLN A 21 -0.86 19.68 -4.20
CA GLN A 21 -1.21 18.31 -3.84
C GLN A 21 -0.26 17.73 -2.78
N MET A 22 1.04 18.05 -2.87
CA MET A 22 2.01 17.64 -1.85
C MET A 22 1.77 18.33 -0.51
N SER A 23 1.41 19.61 -0.49
CA SER A 23 1.11 20.31 0.76
C SER A 23 -0.13 19.73 1.45
N GLN A 24 -1.20 19.45 0.69
CA GLN A 24 -2.40 18.81 1.23
C GLN A 24 -2.10 17.41 1.78
N LEU A 25 -1.28 16.62 1.08
CA LEU A 25 -0.89 15.30 1.56
C LEU A 25 -0.04 15.40 2.84
N ALA A 26 0.85 16.40 2.92
CA ALA A 26 1.63 16.67 4.12
C ALA A 26 0.72 17.06 5.31
N ASP A 27 -0.28 17.89 5.09
CA ASP A 27 -1.27 18.27 6.11
C ASP A 27 -2.05 17.05 6.61
N VAL A 28 -2.47 16.16 5.70
CA VAL A 28 -3.12 14.90 6.05
C VAL A 28 -2.20 14.01 6.87
N PHE A 29 -0.95 13.81 6.46
CA PHE A 29 0.01 13.01 7.23
C PHE A 29 0.32 13.62 8.60
N ALA A 30 0.39 14.95 8.70
CA ALA A 30 0.58 15.65 9.97
C ALA A 30 -0.62 15.42 10.90
N GLU A 31 -1.85 15.44 10.38
CA GLU A 31 -3.05 15.16 11.15
C GLU A 31 -3.13 13.69 11.59
N LEU A 32 -2.88 12.74 10.68
CA LEU A 32 -2.82 11.32 11.00
C LEU A 32 -1.73 11.01 12.04
N HIS A 33 -0.63 11.76 12.06
CA HIS A 33 0.40 11.61 13.08
C HIS A 33 -0.08 11.98 14.49
N LYS A 34 -1.02 12.94 14.61
CA LYS A 34 -1.64 13.31 15.90
C LYS A 34 -2.58 12.22 16.42
N HIS A 35 -3.11 11.40 15.51
CA HIS A 35 -4.11 10.36 15.79
C HIS A 35 -3.58 8.98 15.35
N PRO A 36 -2.62 8.38 16.08
CA PRO A 36 -1.99 7.13 15.65
C PRO A 36 -2.99 5.97 15.68
N PHE A 37 -3.02 5.19 14.59
CA PHE A 37 -3.75 3.94 14.52
C PHE A 37 -2.93 2.81 15.13
N TYR A 38 -3.63 1.87 15.78
CA TYR A 38 -3.02 0.64 16.30
C TYR A 38 -2.80 -0.43 15.23
N GLN A 39 -3.44 -0.27 14.06
CA GLN A 39 -3.42 -1.22 12.96
C GLN A 39 -3.16 -0.51 11.63
N PHE A 40 -2.60 -1.27 10.68
CA PHE A 40 -2.30 -0.87 9.31
C PHE A 40 -3.31 -1.55 8.37
N GLY A 41 -3.92 -0.78 7.49
CA GLY A 41 -4.95 -1.28 6.59
C GLY A 41 -5.65 -0.16 5.85
N SER A 42 -6.93 -0.34 5.56
CA SER A 42 -7.78 0.67 4.91
C SER A 42 -8.73 1.31 5.92
N LEU A 43 -8.88 2.63 5.87
CA LEU A 43 -10.08 3.28 6.42
C LEU A 43 -11.25 2.91 5.51
N ASP A 44 -12.25 2.21 6.03
CA ASP A 44 -13.40 1.72 5.26
C ASP A 44 -14.71 2.42 5.62
N THR A 45 -14.78 3.03 6.80
CA THR A 45 -16.00 3.61 7.36
C THR A 45 -15.82 5.09 7.63
N PRO A 46 -16.53 5.99 6.92
CA PRO A 46 -16.42 7.43 7.14
C PRO A 46 -16.84 7.81 8.56
N GLY A 47 -16.00 8.59 9.24
CA GLY A 47 -16.28 9.08 10.60
C GLY A 47 -15.94 8.09 11.73
N GLU A 48 -15.54 6.86 11.40
CA GLU A 48 -15.02 5.89 12.37
C GLU A 48 -13.51 5.71 12.20
N LEU A 49 -12.82 5.36 13.28
CA LEU A 49 -11.39 5.02 13.26
C LEU A 49 -11.16 3.52 12.98
N HIS A 50 -12.13 2.87 12.33
CA HIS A 50 -12.06 1.46 11.99
C HIS A 50 -11.06 1.23 10.84
N ILE A 51 -10.16 0.25 11.03
CA ILE A 51 -9.15 -0.14 10.06
C ILE A 51 -9.45 -1.54 9.57
N ALA A 52 -9.87 -1.62 8.31
CA ALA A 52 -10.15 -2.86 7.59
C ALA A 52 -8.88 -3.42 6.91
N PRO A 53 -8.95 -4.62 6.31
CA PRO A 53 -7.90 -5.14 5.44
C PRO A 53 -7.52 -4.16 4.33
N PHE A 54 -6.37 -4.38 3.69
CA PHE A 54 -5.89 -3.49 2.64
C PHE A 54 -6.81 -3.51 1.41
N SER A 55 -7.21 -2.32 0.94
CA SER A 55 -7.92 -2.14 -0.33
C SER A 55 -6.93 -1.95 -1.48
N ARG A 56 -6.05 -2.94 -1.67
CA ARG A 56 -5.00 -2.92 -2.70
C ARG A 56 -4.96 -4.26 -3.41
N GLU A 57 -5.20 -4.25 -4.71
CA GLU A 57 -5.27 -5.44 -5.58
C GLU A 57 -4.04 -6.35 -5.46
N SER A 58 -2.83 -5.79 -5.39
CA SER A 58 -1.61 -6.58 -5.22
C SER A 58 -1.48 -7.31 -3.86
N LEU A 59 -2.38 -7.03 -2.92
CA LEU A 59 -2.46 -7.62 -1.58
C LEU A 59 -3.75 -8.44 -1.39
N THR A 60 -4.38 -8.83 -2.50
CA THR A 60 -5.62 -9.61 -2.51
C THR A 60 -5.38 -10.95 -3.21
N THR A 61 -6.10 -11.98 -2.78
CA THR A 61 -6.21 -13.29 -3.43
C THR A 61 -7.68 -13.64 -3.63
N LEU A 62 -7.97 -14.48 -4.62
CA LEU A 62 -9.27 -15.10 -4.79
C LEU A 62 -9.21 -16.52 -4.20
N THR A 63 -10.02 -16.82 -3.20
CA THR A 63 -10.09 -18.16 -2.59
C THR A 63 -11.55 -18.48 -2.31
N ASP A 64 -12.00 -19.67 -2.73
CA ASP A 64 -13.41 -20.08 -2.67
C ASP A 64 -14.39 -19.07 -3.32
N SER A 65 -13.97 -18.47 -4.43
CA SER A 65 -14.71 -17.41 -5.14
C SER A 65 -14.94 -16.13 -4.32
N GLN A 66 -14.19 -15.95 -3.22
CA GLN A 66 -14.21 -14.75 -2.39
C GLN A 66 -12.88 -14.00 -2.50
N LEU A 67 -12.96 -12.68 -2.64
CA LEU A 67 -11.78 -11.82 -2.57
C LEU A 67 -11.37 -11.68 -1.10
N GLN A 68 -10.13 -12.05 -0.81
CA GLN A 68 -9.53 -11.92 0.50
C GLN A 68 -8.31 -11.02 0.41
N SER A 69 -8.26 -9.98 1.22
CA SER A 69 -7.11 -9.09 1.33
C SER A 69 -6.31 -9.38 2.60
N ILE A 70 -5.01 -9.13 2.57
CA ILE A 70 -4.21 -9.20 3.80
C ILE A 70 -4.62 -8.10 4.79
N GLY A 71 -4.36 -8.35 6.07
CA GLY A 71 -4.60 -7.42 7.15
C GLY A 71 -6.02 -7.44 7.72
N PRO A 72 -6.38 -6.46 8.57
CA PRO A 72 -5.51 -5.39 9.05
C PRO A 72 -4.33 -5.94 9.85
N CYS A 73 -3.16 -5.31 9.72
CA CYS A 73 -1.92 -5.77 10.36
C CYS A 73 -1.62 -4.95 11.61
N SER A 74 -1.02 -5.57 12.64
CA SER A 74 -0.74 -4.87 13.91
C SER A 74 0.70 -4.35 14.02
N SER A 75 1.56 -4.70 13.07
CA SER A 75 2.94 -4.23 13.02
C SER A 75 3.47 -4.20 11.59
N LEU A 76 4.58 -3.49 11.39
CA LEU A 76 5.27 -3.46 10.10
C LEU A 76 5.81 -4.84 9.71
N GLN A 77 6.28 -5.62 10.69
CA GLN A 77 6.76 -6.99 10.45
C GLN A 77 5.61 -7.91 10.02
N ASP A 78 4.46 -7.81 10.68
CA ASP A 78 3.24 -8.54 10.34
C ASP A 78 2.80 -8.22 8.90
N TYR A 79 2.75 -6.93 8.55
CA TYR A 79 2.46 -6.48 7.19
C TYR A 79 3.37 -7.12 6.12
N TYR A 80 4.69 -7.03 6.30
CA TYR A 80 5.62 -7.58 5.32
C TYR A 80 5.59 -9.10 5.28
N THR A 81 5.41 -9.76 6.43
CA THR A 81 5.28 -11.22 6.51
C THR A 81 4.06 -11.70 5.73
N SER A 82 2.88 -11.13 6.00
CA SER A 82 1.64 -11.49 5.30
C SER A 82 1.72 -11.18 3.80
N ALA A 83 2.29 -10.04 3.42
CA ALA A 83 2.44 -9.68 2.02
C ALA A 83 3.37 -10.63 1.26
N LEU A 84 4.52 -10.99 1.84
CA LEU A 84 5.46 -11.93 1.23
C LEU A 84 4.88 -13.35 1.15
N GLN A 85 4.19 -13.80 2.18
CA GLN A 85 3.50 -15.10 2.17
C GLN A 85 2.44 -15.17 1.07
N LEU A 86 1.59 -14.15 0.95
CA LEU A 86 0.63 -14.05 -0.14
C LEU A 86 1.32 -14.12 -1.51
N ILE A 87 2.41 -13.37 -1.70
CA ILE A 87 3.14 -13.38 -2.97
C ILE A 87 3.68 -14.78 -3.29
N LEU A 88 4.23 -15.48 -2.31
CA LEU A 88 4.73 -16.86 -2.48
C LEU A 88 3.59 -17.80 -2.88
N ASP A 89 2.43 -17.71 -2.22
CA ASP A 89 1.25 -18.51 -2.56
C ASP A 89 0.77 -18.25 -3.98
N LEU A 90 0.71 -16.98 -4.40
CA LEU A 90 0.32 -16.61 -5.76
C LEU A 90 1.33 -17.10 -6.81
N ILE A 91 2.63 -17.12 -6.50
CA ILE A 91 3.65 -17.71 -7.39
C ILE A 91 3.43 -19.22 -7.52
N LEU A 92 3.20 -19.93 -6.41
CA LEU A 92 2.98 -21.38 -6.42
C LEU A 92 1.72 -21.76 -7.21
N ARG A 93 0.68 -20.91 -7.17
CA ARG A 93 -0.54 -21.05 -7.97
C ARG A 93 -0.39 -20.60 -9.42
N GLN A 94 0.79 -20.11 -9.82
CA GLN A 94 1.07 -19.55 -11.14
C GLN A 94 0.21 -18.31 -11.49
N GLU A 95 -0.30 -17.62 -10.47
CA GLU A 95 -1.12 -16.41 -10.60
C GLU A 95 -0.26 -15.13 -10.63
N LYS A 96 1.04 -15.25 -10.34
CA LYS A 96 2.00 -14.14 -10.34
C LYS A 96 3.30 -14.55 -11.00
N TYR A 97 3.93 -13.61 -11.72
CA TYR A 97 5.16 -13.78 -12.50
C TYR A 97 5.03 -14.81 -13.64
N SER A 98 4.69 -14.34 -14.84
CA SER A 98 4.56 -15.19 -16.04
C SER A 98 5.89 -15.73 -16.58
N ARG A 99 7.03 -15.14 -16.17
CA ARG A 99 8.39 -15.59 -16.51
C ARG A 99 9.28 -15.46 -15.27
N GLY A 100 10.23 -16.38 -15.11
CA GLY A 100 11.18 -16.35 -14.00
C GLY A 100 10.53 -16.59 -12.63
N ALA A 101 9.44 -17.36 -12.57
CA ALA A 101 8.71 -17.62 -11.32
C ALA A 101 9.59 -18.26 -10.24
N VAL A 102 10.55 -19.12 -10.62
CA VAL A 102 11.50 -19.74 -9.68
C VAL A 102 12.42 -18.69 -9.06
N ASP A 103 13.02 -17.83 -9.87
CA ASP A 103 13.90 -16.77 -9.36
C ASP A 103 13.14 -15.80 -8.47
N ALA A 104 11.93 -15.40 -8.89
CA ALA A 104 11.05 -14.56 -8.09
C ALA A 104 10.71 -15.22 -6.75
N TYR A 105 10.36 -16.50 -6.75
CA TYR A 105 10.06 -17.27 -5.54
C TYR A 105 11.24 -17.24 -4.56
N LEU A 106 12.45 -17.54 -5.05
CA LEU A 106 13.66 -17.55 -4.23
C LEU A 106 13.98 -16.17 -3.66
N ILE A 107 13.78 -15.10 -4.44
CA ILE A 107 13.95 -13.72 -3.97
C ILE A 107 12.97 -13.44 -2.83
N HIS A 108 11.69 -13.80 -2.97
CA HIS A 108 10.69 -13.56 -1.92
C HIS A 108 10.93 -14.40 -0.67
N CYS A 109 11.39 -15.66 -0.80
CA CYS A 109 11.85 -16.45 0.34
C CYS A 109 13.03 -15.78 1.07
N PHE A 110 14.03 -15.31 0.32
CA PHE A 110 15.16 -14.60 0.88
C PHE A 110 14.74 -13.30 1.61
N LEU A 111 13.81 -12.54 1.03
CA LEU A 111 13.27 -11.34 1.68
C LEU A 111 12.57 -11.68 2.99
N LEU A 112 11.81 -12.78 3.03
CA LEU A 112 11.14 -13.25 4.24
C LEU A 112 12.15 -13.64 5.34
N ASP A 113 13.24 -14.32 4.96
CA ASP A 113 14.32 -14.71 5.89
C ASP A 113 15.10 -13.51 6.44
N VAL A 114 15.30 -12.48 5.63
CA VAL A 114 16.02 -11.26 6.02
C VAL A 114 15.13 -10.31 6.84
N LEU A 115 13.81 -10.40 6.69
CA LEU A 115 12.84 -9.48 7.28
C LEU A 115 13.12 -9.18 8.77
N PRO A 116 13.31 -10.17 9.66
CA PRO A 116 13.53 -9.90 11.09
C PRO A 116 14.80 -9.07 11.38
N ARG A 117 15.77 -9.08 10.46
CA ARG A 117 17.07 -8.39 10.62
C ARG A 117 17.01 -6.93 10.19
N VAL A 118 16.08 -6.56 9.32
CA VAL A 118 15.94 -5.21 8.76
C VAL A 118 14.78 -4.43 9.36
N MET A 119 13.96 -5.07 10.22
CA MET A 119 12.90 -4.35 10.92
C MET A 119 13.47 -3.29 11.87
N PRO A 120 12.88 -2.08 11.88
CA PRO A 120 13.26 -1.07 12.84
C PRO A 120 13.01 -1.62 14.24
N LYS A 121 14.05 -1.58 15.10
CA LYS A 121 13.89 -1.90 16.52
C LYS A 121 12.85 -0.92 17.08
N LYS A 122 11.84 -1.45 17.77
CA LYS A 122 10.87 -0.62 18.50
C LYS A 122 11.67 0.26 19.45
N GLN A 123 11.85 1.54 19.11
CA GLN A 123 12.47 2.49 20.01
C GLN A 123 11.52 2.59 21.21
N ALA A 124 12.02 2.25 22.40
CA ALA A 124 11.31 2.56 23.62
C ALA A 124 11.18 4.09 23.65
N ARG A 125 9.96 4.59 23.44
CA ARG A 125 9.67 5.99 23.74
C ARG A 125 9.75 6.09 25.26
N GLU A 126 10.84 6.65 25.77
CA GLU A 126 10.91 7.12 27.15
C GLU A 126 9.79 8.16 27.32
N THR A 127 8.75 7.77 28.04
CA THR A 127 7.68 8.64 28.54
C THR A 127 8.07 9.20 29.89
#